data_AF-A0AB33WWJ2-F1
#
_entry.id   AF-A0AB33WWJ2-F1
#
_cell.length_a   1.000
_cell.length_b   1.000
_cell.length_c   1.000
_cell.angle_alpha   90.00
_cell.angle_beta   90.00
_cell.angle_gamma   90.00
#
_symmetry.space_group_name_H-M   'P 1'
#
loop_
_entity.id
_entity.type
_entity.pdbx_description
1 polymer ?
#
loop_
_entity_poly.entity_id
_entity_poly.type
_entity_poly.pdbx_seq_one_letter_code
_entity_poly.pdbx_strand_id
1 'polypeptide(L)'
;MNRTGRALALGCLLLLQPLLAHAQAGGNSLLIPAMGRCTLNTQSQDLSEALAVCQKAADEGDAQAQYELGEFYYEGKNTPRDLNQALSYFEKASLQGHAQAQFKLGTMFFRGEGVPANNVQAYIVLKMAAVNGAEEALDTADEVAEHMQRDELEVATQVLGQIFRKYLMELQSADGRSPFSPLP
;
A
#
# COMPACT_ATOMS: atom_id res chain seq x y z
N MET A 1 29.77 19.61 -72.17
CA MET A 1 28.75 20.59 -72.62
C MET A 1 27.39 19.91 -72.58
N ASN A 2 26.38 20.62 -72.04
CA ASN A 2 24.96 20.26 -71.91
C ASN A 2 24.64 19.20 -70.83
N ARG A 3 23.69 19.36 -69.89
CA ARG A 3 22.71 20.43 -69.58
C ARG A 3 22.29 20.28 -68.11
N THR A 4 21.99 21.42 -67.50
CA THR A 4 21.36 21.68 -66.18
C THR A 4 19.91 21.19 -66.07
N GLY A 5 19.46 20.85 -64.85
CA GLY A 5 18.03 20.67 -64.54
C GLY A 5 17.66 20.32 -63.08
N ARG A 6 17.51 21.37 -62.25
CA ARG A 6 16.51 21.63 -61.15
C ARG A 6 16.00 20.42 -60.31
N ALA A 7 16.26 20.38 -59.00
CA ALA A 7 15.55 21.03 -57.87
C ALA A 7 14.28 20.30 -57.39
N LEU A 8 14.25 19.94 -56.08
CA LEU A 8 13.11 19.79 -55.15
C LEU A 8 13.67 19.12 -53.87
N ALA A 9 13.97 19.85 -52.79
CA ALA A 9 13.07 20.37 -51.75
C ALA A 9 12.52 19.28 -50.80
N LEU A 10 12.97 19.38 -49.53
CA LEU A 10 12.23 19.13 -48.29
C LEU A 10 11.56 17.76 -48.08
N GLY A 11 12.26 16.88 -47.35
CA GLY A 11 11.70 15.70 -46.70
C GLY A 11 12.19 15.62 -45.26
N CYS A 12 11.75 16.55 -44.42
CA CYS A 12 11.94 16.51 -42.97
C CYS A 12 11.06 15.39 -42.41
N LEU A 13 11.66 14.25 -42.04
CA LEU A 13 10.99 13.21 -41.26
C LEU A 13 11.82 12.97 -39.99
N LEU A 14 11.58 13.86 -39.03
CA LEU A 14 11.80 13.64 -37.61
C LEU A 14 10.94 12.46 -37.16
N LEU A 15 11.51 11.27 -37.07
CA LEU A 15 10.96 10.21 -36.22
C LEU A 15 11.82 10.12 -34.97
N LEU A 16 11.45 10.99 -34.04
CA LEU A 16 11.81 10.97 -32.63
C LEU A 16 11.07 9.79 -31.98
N GLN A 17 11.78 8.74 -31.60
CA GLN A 17 11.39 7.89 -30.47
C GLN A 17 12.67 7.39 -29.78
N PRO A 18 13.18 8.09 -28.76
CA PRO A 18 14.18 7.50 -27.89
C PRO A 18 13.52 6.85 -26.66
N LEU A 19 14.06 5.69 -26.33
CA LEU A 19 14.36 5.20 -24.99
C LEU A 19 13.22 4.62 -24.13
N LEU A 20 13.27 3.29 -24.06
CA LEU A 20 13.39 2.57 -22.78
C LEU A 20 14.24 3.39 -21.80
N ALA A 21 13.63 3.94 -20.76
CA ALA A 21 14.35 4.30 -19.55
C ALA A 21 13.44 4.31 -18.32
N HIS A 22 13.69 3.30 -17.47
CA HIS A 22 13.90 3.42 -16.02
C HIS A 22 12.82 4.06 -15.15
N ALA A 23 12.39 3.25 -14.19
CA ALA A 23 11.80 3.64 -12.92
C ALA A 23 12.45 4.91 -12.35
N GLN A 24 11.59 5.85 -11.96
CA GLN A 24 11.87 6.75 -10.85
C GLN A 24 10.90 6.39 -9.72
N ALA A 25 11.36 5.46 -8.88
CA ALA A 25 11.00 5.46 -7.47
C ALA A 25 11.72 6.66 -6.85
N GLY A 26 10.97 7.70 -6.51
CA GLY A 26 11.53 8.94 -6.00
C GLY A 26 10.49 10.03 -5.95
N GLY A 27 9.61 9.99 -4.96
CA GLY A 27 8.67 11.05 -4.68
C GLY A 27 7.68 10.64 -3.62
N ASN A 28 7.80 11.23 -2.43
CA ASN A 28 6.72 11.25 -1.44
C ASN A 28 5.44 11.71 -2.15
N SER A 29 4.53 10.78 -2.42
CA SER A 29 3.25 11.06 -3.06
C SER A 29 2.13 10.88 -2.05
N LEU A 30 2.03 11.86 -1.15
CA LEU A 30 0.72 12.24 -0.63
C LEU A 30 -0.21 12.46 -1.83
N LEU A 31 -1.34 11.75 -1.85
CA LEU A 31 -2.56 12.09 -2.61
C LEU A 31 -2.79 11.59 -4.05
N ILE A 32 -2.30 10.42 -4.49
CA ILE A 32 -3.02 9.67 -5.56
C ILE A 32 -2.80 8.17 -5.33
N PRO A 33 -3.83 7.35 -5.02
CA PRO A 33 -3.68 5.90 -5.10
C PRO A 33 -3.35 5.56 -6.55
N ALA A 34 -2.17 5.01 -6.79
CA ALA A 34 -1.88 4.38 -8.06
C ALA A 34 -2.99 3.35 -8.28
N MET A 35 -3.92 3.60 -9.21
CA MET A 35 -4.89 2.57 -9.59
C MET A 35 -4.05 1.39 -10.05
N GLY A 36 -4.01 0.37 -9.20
CA GLY A 36 -3.04 -0.71 -9.29
C GLY A 36 -3.18 -1.44 -10.62
N ARG A 37 -2.11 -2.13 -11.00
CA ARG A 37 -2.10 -3.06 -12.14
C ARG A 37 -3.08 -4.24 -11.99
N CYS A 38 -3.83 -4.28 -10.89
CA CYS A 38 -4.72 -5.32 -10.45
C CYS A 38 -5.95 -4.67 -9.80
N THR A 39 -7.15 -4.99 -10.29
CA THR A 39 -8.43 -4.70 -9.65
C THR A 39 -9.33 -5.94 -9.81
N LEU A 40 -9.89 -6.46 -8.71
CA LEU A 40 -10.68 -7.71 -8.73
C LEU A 40 -12.20 -7.50 -8.78
N ASN A 41 -12.63 -6.29 -9.16
CA ASN A 41 -14.03 -5.95 -9.37
C ASN A 41 -14.44 -6.12 -10.85
N THR A 42 -14.20 -7.30 -11.42
CA THR A 42 -14.44 -7.61 -12.84
C THR A 42 -15.60 -8.59 -13.03
N GLN A 43 -16.16 -8.66 -14.25
CA GLN A 43 -17.21 -9.62 -14.58
C GLN A 43 -16.71 -11.05 -14.46
N SER A 44 -17.60 -11.98 -14.06
CA SER A 44 -17.24 -13.37 -13.74
C SER A 44 -16.48 -14.13 -14.85
N GLN A 45 -16.62 -13.75 -16.13
CA GLN A 45 -15.95 -14.42 -17.25
C GLN A 45 -14.44 -14.13 -17.31
N ASP A 46 -14.01 -12.95 -16.82
CA ASP A 46 -12.60 -12.52 -16.85
C ASP A 46 -11.89 -12.67 -15.50
N LEU A 47 -12.62 -13.15 -14.49
CA LEU A 47 -12.13 -13.21 -13.10
C LEU A 47 -10.89 -14.09 -12.95
N SER A 48 -10.82 -15.21 -13.68
CA SER A 48 -9.67 -16.13 -13.58
C SER A 48 -8.36 -15.50 -14.08
N GLU A 49 -8.44 -14.73 -15.16
CA GLU A 49 -7.29 -14.00 -15.70
C GLU A 49 -6.90 -12.83 -14.79
N ALA A 50 -7.89 -12.07 -14.30
CA ALA A 50 -7.67 -10.98 -13.36
C ALA A 50 -6.98 -11.49 -12.08
N LEU A 51 -7.43 -12.63 -11.52
CA LEU A 51 -6.79 -13.27 -10.38
C LEU A 51 -5.34 -13.66 -10.65
N ALA A 52 -5.06 -14.24 -11.82
CA ALA A 52 -3.69 -14.62 -12.17
C ALA A 52 -2.74 -13.41 -12.27
N VAL A 53 -3.22 -12.30 -12.85
CA VAL A 53 -2.46 -11.04 -12.93
C VAL A 53 -2.22 -10.45 -11.54
N CYS A 54 -3.26 -10.40 -10.70
CA CYS A 54 -3.18 -9.93 -9.33
C CYS A 54 -2.23 -10.76 -8.49
N GLN A 55 -2.31 -12.09 -8.58
CA GLN A 55 -1.42 -13.00 -7.86
C GLN A 55 0.04 -12.74 -8.21
N LYS A 56 0.34 -12.62 -9.51
CA LYS A 56 1.69 -12.32 -9.98
C LYS A 56 2.20 -10.98 -9.43
N ALA A 57 1.40 -9.92 -9.49
CA ALA A 57 1.80 -8.62 -8.96
C ALA A 57 2.02 -8.67 -7.43
N ALA A 58 1.15 -9.37 -6.70
CA ALA A 58 1.28 -9.54 -5.27
C ALA A 58 2.53 -10.34 -4.87
N ASP A 59 2.89 -11.37 -5.66
CA ASP A 59 4.10 -12.16 -5.49
C ASP A 59 5.37 -11.36 -5.82
N GLU A 60 5.27 -10.38 -6.73
CA GLU A 60 6.33 -9.38 -7.01
C GLU A 60 6.42 -8.27 -5.94
N GLY A 61 5.54 -8.29 -4.94
CA GLY A 61 5.57 -7.37 -3.80
C GLY A 61 4.65 -6.16 -3.93
N ASP A 62 3.78 -6.08 -4.94
CA ASP A 62 2.85 -4.96 -5.09
C ASP A 62 1.82 -4.94 -3.94
N ALA A 63 1.92 -3.92 -3.07
CA ALA A 63 1.07 -3.79 -1.89
C ALA A 63 -0.41 -3.57 -2.22
N GLN A 64 -0.72 -2.90 -3.34
CA GLN A 64 -2.11 -2.73 -3.79
C GLN A 64 -2.66 -4.08 -4.25
N ALA A 65 -1.91 -4.85 -5.04
CA ALA A 65 -2.35 -6.18 -5.48
C ALA A 65 -2.54 -7.15 -4.30
N GLN A 66 -1.65 -7.08 -3.30
CA GLN A 66 -1.82 -7.83 -2.05
C GLN A 66 -3.11 -7.41 -1.33
N TYR A 67 -3.40 -6.11 -1.21
CA TYR A 67 -4.65 -5.62 -0.63
C TYR A 67 -5.89 -6.12 -1.40
N GLU A 68 -5.89 -6.03 -2.74
CA GLU A 68 -6.99 -6.48 -3.59
C GLU A 68 -7.27 -7.99 -3.43
N LEU A 69 -6.22 -8.82 -3.35
CA LEU A 69 -6.37 -10.24 -3.06
C LEU A 69 -6.92 -10.48 -1.65
N GLY A 70 -6.47 -9.69 -0.68
CA GLY A 70 -7.01 -9.72 0.69
C GLY A 70 -8.51 -9.47 0.71
N GLU A 71 -8.98 -8.40 0.05
CA GLU A 71 -10.40 -8.08 -0.09
C GLU A 71 -11.17 -9.19 -0.83
N PHE A 72 -10.59 -9.73 -1.90
CA PHE A 72 -11.22 -10.81 -2.67
C PHE A 72 -11.53 -12.04 -1.81
N TYR A 73 -10.57 -12.50 -1.01
CA TYR A 73 -10.77 -13.63 -0.10
C TYR A 73 -11.64 -13.28 1.12
N TYR A 74 -11.60 -12.02 1.56
CA TYR A 74 -12.40 -11.54 2.70
C TYR A 74 -13.89 -11.43 2.38
N GLU A 75 -14.25 -10.91 1.21
CA GLU A 75 -15.64 -10.68 0.81
C GLU A 75 -16.36 -11.97 0.37
N GLY A 76 -15.64 -12.89 -0.26
CA GLY A 76 -16.20 -14.16 -0.72
C GLY A 76 -17.32 -14.04 -1.76
N LYS A 77 -17.38 -12.93 -2.53
CA LYS A 77 -18.46 -12.70 -3.53
C LYS A 77 -18.40 -13.64 -4.74
N ASN A 78 -17.19 -13.99 -5.18
CA ASN A 78 -16.96 -14.84 -6.37
C ASN A 78 -16.20 -16.15 -6.05
N THR A 79 -15.83 -16.35 -4.78
CA THR A 79 -15.13 -17.53 -4.24
C THR A 79 -15.65 -17.76 -2.81
N PRO A 80 -15.61 -18.98 -2.24
CA PRO A 80 -15.80 -19.13 -0.81
C PRO A 80 -14.87 -18.20 -0.02
N ARG A 81 -15.41 -17.54 1.01
CA ARG A 81 -14.66 -16.69 1.93
C ARG A 81 -13.52 -17.49 2.57
N ASP A 82 -12.30 -16.95 2.52
CA ASP A 82 -11.11 -17.53 3.15
C ASP A 82 -10.38 -16.47 3.97
N LEU A 83 -10.70 -16.43 5.27
CA LEU A 83 -10.15 -15.41 6.16
C LEU A 83 -8.65 -15.61 6.43
N ASN A 84 -8.13 -16.83 6.32
CA ASN A 84 -6.71 -17.08 6.53
C ASN A 84 -5.89 -16.49 5.38
N GLN A 85 -6.37 -16.68 4.14
CA GLN A 85 -5.74 -16.04 2.99
C GLN A 85 -5.89 -14.51 3.02
N ALA A 86 -7.07 -14.01 3.39
CA ALA A 86 -7.29 -12.57 3.55
C ALA A 86 -6.29 -11.96 4.55
N LEU A 87 -6.14 -12.57 5.74
CA LEU A 87 -5.18 -12.13 6.75
C LEU A 87 -3.75 -12.11 6.22
N SER A 88 -3.31 -13.19 5.58
CA SER A 88 -1.96 -13.28 5.02
C SER A 88 -1.69 -12.16 4.00
N TYR A 89 -2.65 -11.86 3.14
CA TYR A 89 -2.50 -10.80 2.15
C TYR A 89 -2.54 -9.40 2.76
N PHE A 90 -3.46 -9.14 3.68
CA PHE A 90 -3.50 -7.87 4.40
C PHE A 90 -2.25 -7.65 5.25
N GLU A 91 -1.69 -8.69 5.87
CA GLU A 91 -0.43 -8.61 6.61
C GLU A 91 0.73 -8.19 5.70
N LYS A 92 0.87 -8.82 4.52
CA LYS A 92 1.92 -8.46 3.56
C LYS A 92 1.81 -7.00 3.10
N ALA A 93 0.60 -6.53 2.75
CA ALA A 93 0.38 -5.15 2.35
C ALA A 93 0.57 -4.17 3.52
N SER A 94 0.13 -4.56 4.72
CA SER A 94 0.25 -3.79 5.96
C SER A 94 1.72 -3.52 6.33
N LEU A 95 2.59 -4.52 6.19
CA LEU A 95 4.04 -4.40 6.42
C LEU A 95 4.73 -3.40 5.47
N GLN A 96 4.10 -3.11 4.32
CA GLN A 96 4.57 -2.13 3.35
C GLN A 96 3.96 -0.73 3.55
N GLY A 97 3.15 -0.53 4.60
CA GLY A 97 2.50 0.75 4.89
C GLY A 97 1.19 0.99 4.15
N HIS A 98 0.59 -0.04 3.53
CA HIS A 98 -0.68 0.14 2.83
C HIS A 98 -1.83 0.40 3.83
N ALA A 99 -2.29 1.65 3.89
CA ALA A 99 -3.19 2.14 4.93
C ALA A 99 -4.51 1.36 5.03
N GLN A 100 -5.16 1.08 3.90
CA GLN A 100 -6.42 0.32 3.89
C GLN A 100 -6.22 -1.15 4.27
N ALA A 101 -5.05 -1.73 4.00
CA ALA A 101 -4.75 -3.10 4.45
C ALA A 101 -4.51 -3.14 5.96
N GLN A 102 -3.84 -2.12 6.50
CA GLN A 102 -3.70 -1.94 7.95
C GLN A 102 -5.06 -1.78 8.62
N PHE A 103 -5.95 -0.95 8.07
CA PHE A 103 -7.30 -0.78 8.59
C PHE A 103 -8.10 -2.10 8.64
N LYS A 104 -8.08 -2.88 7.55
CA LYS A 104 -8.72 -4.21 7.49
C LYS A 104 -8.11 -5.17 8.49
N LEU A 105 -6.77 -5.26 8.53
CA LEU A 105 -6.06 -6.15 9.47
C LEU A 105 -6.35 -5.79 10.93
N GLY A 106 -6.34 -4.50 11.28
CA GLY A 106 -6.67 -4.02 12.62
C GLY A 106 -8.11 -4.34 13.02
N THR A 107 -9.05 -4.19 12.09
CA THR A 107 -10.46 -4.57 12.30
C THR A 107 -10.63 -6.08 12.48
N MET A 108 -9.90 -6.90 11.72
CA MET A 108 -9.91 -8.35 11.89
C MET A 108 -9.36 -8.79 13.25
N PHE A 109 -8.29 -8.16 13.74
CA PHE A 109 -7.82 -8.38 15.11
C PHE A 109 -8.83 -7.92 16.16
N PHE A 110 -9.51 -6.80 15.96
CA PHE A 110 -10.50 -6.33 16.92
C PHE A 110 -11.70 -7.29 17.03
N ARG A 111 -12.18 -7.77 15.88
CA ARG A 111 -13.36 -8.64 15.80
C ARG A 111 -13.07 -10.12 15.95
N GLY A 112 -11.81 -10.53 15.91
CA GLY A 112 -11.41 -11.93 15.91
C GLY A 112 -11.81 -12.67 14.63
N GLU A 113 -11.72 -12.00 13.47
CA GLU A 113 -12.10 -12.58 12.18
C GLU A 113 -10.93 -13.35 11.57
N GLY A 114 -11.02 -14.68 11.53
CA GLY A 114 -9.95 -15.54 10.99
C GLY A 114 -8.70 -15.64 11.88
N VAL A 115 -8.64 -14.87 12.95
CA VAL A 115 -7.57 -14.84 13.95
C VAL A 115 -8.19 -14.60 15.33
N PRO A 116 -7.62 -15.07 16.45
CA PRO A 116 -8.11 -14.70 17.77
C PRO A 116 -8.13 -13.18 17.96
N ALA A 117 -9.18 -12.67 18.61
CA ALA A 117 -9.29 -11.24 18.88
C ALA A 117 -8.13 -10.75 19.76
N ASN A 118 -7.58 -9.58 19.44
CA ASN A 118 -6.47 -8.98 20.16
C ASN A 118 -6.52 -7.45 20.08
N ASN A 119 -6.98 -6.81 21.16
CA ASN A 119 -7.15 -5.36 21.21
C ASN A 119 -5.81 -4.61 21.14
N VAL A 120 -4.72 -5.16 21.70
CA VAL A 120 -3.38 -4.55 21.62
C VAL A 120 -2.90 -4.50 20.17
N GLN A 121 -2.99 -5.62 19.45
CA GLN A 121 -2.60 -5.68 18.03
C GLN A 121 -3.51 -4.81 17.16
N ALA A 122 -4.82 -4.87 17.39
CA ALA A 122 -5.79 -4.03 16.68
C ALA A 122 -5.47 -2.54 16.85
N TYR A 123 -5.28 -2.07 18.08
CA TYR A 123 -5.00 -0.67 18.38
C TYR A 123 -3.72 -0.18 17.70
N ILE A 124 -2.62 -0.94 17.80
CA ILE A 124 -1.35 -0.59 17.17
C ILE A 124 -1.52 -0.48 15.65
N VAL A 125 -2.12 -1.47 15.01
CA VAL A 125 -2.28 -1.50 13.54
C VAL A 125 -3.24 -0.39 13.07
N LEU A 126 -4.32 -0.12 13.78
CA LEU A 126 -5.25 0.97 13.43
C LEU A 126 -4.63 2.36 13.59
N LYS A 127 -3.84 2.60 14.64
CA LYS A 127 -3.08 3.86 14.76
C LYS A 127 -2.04 4.00 13.65
N MET A 128 -1.39 2.92 13.22
CA MET A 128 -0.51 2.95 12.04
C MET A 128 -1.29 3.24 10.74
N ALA A 129 -2.47 2.63 10.57
CA ALA A 129 -3.34 2.88 9.41
C ALA A 129 -3.69 4.37 9.27
N ALA A 130 -4.07 5.00 10.40
CA ALA A 130 -4.35 6.43 10.45
C ALA A 130 -3.16 7.29 10.02
N VAL A 131 -1.96 6.99 10.53
CA VAL A 131 -0.72 7.69 10.14
C VAL A 131 -0.45 7.54 8.65
N ASN A 132 -0.78 6.39 8.06
CA ASN A 132 -0.59 6.13 6.63
C ASN A 132 -1.76 6.60 5.74
N GLY A 133 -2.79 7.24 6.30
CA GLY A 133 -3.85 7.91 5.54
C GLY A 133 -5.22 7.21 5.51
N ALA A 134 -5.45 6.20 6.35
CA ALA A 134 -6.81 5.68 6.61
C ALA A 134 -7.43 6.51 7.74
N GLU A 135 -8.01 7.66 7.40
CA GLU A 135 -8.55 8.64 8.36
C GLU A 135 -9.60 8.02 9.31
N GLU A 136 -10.41 7.10 8.79
CA GLU A 136 -11.43 6.35 9.52
C GLU A 136 -10.86 5.42 10.61
N ALA A 137 -9.58 5.08 10.53
CA ALA A 137 -8.96 4.14 11.47
C ALA A 137 -8.80 4.71 12.88
N LEU A 138 -8.79 6.04 13.05
CA LEU A 138 -8.71 6.66 14.38
C LEU A 138 -9.94 6.38 15.23
N ASP A 139 -11.14 6.50 14.65
CA ASP A 139 -12.40 6.25 15.35
C ASP A 139 -12.45 4.80 15.82
N THR A 140 -12.06 3.84 14.97
CA THR A 140 -11.99 2.43 15.35
C THR A 140 -10.90 2.16 16.39
N ALA A 141 -9.76 2.85 16.32
CA ALA A 141 -8.72 2.72 17.35
C ALA A 141 -9.20 3.24 18.72
N ASP A 142 -9.98 4.31 18.72
CA ASP A 142 -10.54 4.87 19.95
C ASP A 142 -11.60 3.93 20.53
N GLU A 143 -12.46 3.34 19.69
CA GLU A 143 -13.38 2.25 20.09
C GLU A 143 -12.62 1.06 20.70
N VAL A 144 -11.54 0.59 20.06
CA VAL A 144 -10.71 -0.49 20.59
C VAL A 144 -10.13 -0.14 21.96
N ALA A 145 -9.70 1.11 22.16
CA ALA A 145 -9.14 1.56 23.44
C ALA A 145 -10.16 1.54 24.59
N GLU A 146 -11.46 1.72 24.30
CA GLU A 146 -12.52 1.58 25.31
C GLU A 146 -12.63 0.13 25.84
N HIS A 147 -12.16 -0.86 25.06
CA HIS A 147 -12.12 -2.27 25.43
C HIS A 147 -10.76 -2.73 26.00
N MET A 148 -9.80 -1.82 26.17
CA MET A 148 -8.46 -2.16 26.66
C MET A 148 -8.30 -1.86 28.15
N GLN A 149 -7.59 -2.74 28.84
CA GLN A 149 -7.09 -2.44 30.17
C GLN A 149 -5.93 -1.43 30.11
N ARG A 150 -5.64 -0.79 31.25
CA ARG A 150 -4.60 0.24 31.32
C ARG A 150 -3.20 -0.27 30.95
N ASP A 151 -2.88 -1.49 31.38
CA ASP A 151 -1.63 -2.18 31.07
C ASP A 151 -1.53 -2.55 29.58
N GLU A 152 -2.62 -3.01 28.97
CA GLU A 152 -2.68 -3.26 27.52
C GLU A 152 -2.43 -1.98 26.71
N LEU A 153 -3.04 -0.86 27.13
CA LEU A 153 -2.83 0.44 26.48
C LEU A 153 -1.40 0.95 26.67
N GLU A 154 -0.80 0.72 27.84
CA GLU A 154 0.60 1.03 28.11
C GLU A 154 1.54 0.24 27.19
N VAL A 155 1.30 -1.08 27.03
CA VAL A 155 2.06 -1.92 26.09
C VAL A 155 1.93 -1.39 24.66
N ALA A 156 0.72 -1.09 24.21
CA ALA A 156 0.47 -0.61 22.85
C ALA A 156 1.17 0.72 22.56
N THR A 157 1.02 1.69 23.48
CA THR A 157 1.64 3.02 23.35
C THR A 157 3.17 2.96 23.44
N GLN A 158 3.73 2.05 24.25
CA GLN A 158 5.17 1.81 24.30
C GLN A 158 5.70 1.30 22.96
N VAL A 159 5.01 0.33 22.34
CA VAL A 159 5.39 -0.21 21.02
C VAL A 159 5.32 0.87 19.94
N LEU A 160 4.21 1.63 19.87
CA LEU A 160 4.08 2.76 18.94
C LEU A 160 5.20 3.79 19.13
N GLY A 161 5.56 4.10 20.38
CA GLY A 161 6.68 4.98 20.70
C GLY A 161 8.03 4.42 20.25
N GLN A 162 8.25 3.11 20.32
CA GLN A 162 9.47 2.47 19.80
C GLN A 162 9.54 2.54 18.27
N ILE A 163 8.43 2.30 17.58
CA ILE A 163 8.33 2.42 16.12
C ILE A 163 8.68 3.85 15.69
N PHE A 164 8.07 4.86 16.32
CA PHE A 164 8.35 6.27 16.01
C PHE A 164 9.81 6.65 16.30
N ARG A 165 10.37 6.20 17.43
CA ARG A 165 11.80 6.43 17.73
C ARG A 165 12.71 5.80 16.68
N LYS A 166 12.42 4.59 16.21
CA LYS A 166 13.19 3.92 15.16
C LYS A 166 13.16 4.74 13.86
N TYR A 167 11.99 5.18 13.44
CA TYR A 167 11.83 6.07 12.29
C TYR A 167 12.68 7.35 12.39
N LEU A 168 12.66 8.02 13.54
CA LEU A 168 13.49 9.22 13.76
C LEU A 168 15.00 8.95 13.67
N MET A 169 15.45 7.80 14.19
CA MET A 169 16.87 7.41 14.09
C MET A 169 17.29 7.14 12.64
N GLU A 170 16.41 6.52 11.85
CA GLU A 170 16.63 6.29 10.41
C GLU A 170 16.75 7.63 9.65
N LEU A 171 15.86 8.59 9.91
CA LEU A 171 15.95 9.94 9.33
C LEU A 171 17.27 10.65 9.70
N GLN A 172 17.65 10.60 10.98
CA GLN A 172 18.90 11.22 11.43
C GLN A 172 20.12 10.61 10.74
N SER A 173 20.11 9.29 10.51
CA SER A 173 21.20 8.60 9.83
C SER A 173 21.32 8.96 8.34
N ALA A 174 20.20 9.33 7.70
CA ALA A 174 20.17 9.72 6.30
C ALA A 174 20.68 11.15 6.08
N ASP A 175 20.26 12.11 6.92
CA ASP A 175 20.54 13.54 6.70
C ASP A 175 21.66 14.11 7.59
N GLY A 176 22.15 13.35 8.58
CA GLY A 176 23.16 13.78 9.54
C GLY A 176 22.73 14.94 10.46
N ARG A 177 21.49 15.41 10.32
CA ARG A 177 20.87 16.50 11.10
C ARG A 177 19.83 15.92 12.06
N SER A 178 19.58 16.62 13.17
CA SER A 178 18.48 16.25 14.05
C SER A 178 17.16 16.23 13.26
N PRO A 179 16.35 15.16 13.36
CA PRO A 179 15.06 15.05 12.66
C PRO A 179 14.03 16.07 13.13
N PHE A 180 14.31 16.80 14.22
CA PHE A 180 13.49 17.89 14.74
C PHE A 180 14.03 19.29 14.39
N SER A 181 15.08 19.37 13.57
CA SER A 181 15.58 20.66 13.06
C SER A 181 14.50 21.33 12.22
N PRO A 182 14.26 22.66 12.37
CA PRO A 182 13.34 23.37 11.49
C PRO A 182 13.74 23.19 10.02
N LEU A 183 12.75 22.94 9.15
CA LEU A 183 12.95 23.00 7.70
C LEU A 183 13.22 24.47 7.30
N PRO A 184 14.18 24.72 6.39
CA PRO A 184 14.50 26.07 5.93
C PRO A 184 13.35 26.75 5.19
#